data_AF-A0A1J3HMA4-F1
#
_entry.id   AF-A0A1J3HMA4-F1
#
_cell.length_a   1.000
_cell.length_b   1.000
_cell.length_c   1.000
_cell.angle_alpha   90.00
_cell.angle_beta   90.00
_cell.angle_gamma   90.00
#
_symmetry.space_group_name_H-M   'P 1'
#
loop_
_entity.id
_entity.type
_entity.pdbx_description
1 polymer ?
#
loop_
_entity_poly.entity_id
_entity_poly.type
_entity_poly.pdbx_seq_one_letter_code
_entity_poly.pdbx_strand_id
1 'polypeptide(L)'
;TRSLSFSTEFAFAIIPEAGSRGQGMAFVVSPNRDLSYAGPTSYLGLVNVTTNNHTENHILAIELDTNRSPDAADISDNHVGI
;
A
#
# COMPACT_ATOMS: atom_id res chain seq x y z
N THR A 1 -8.02 25.38 -0.05
CA THR A 1 -7.31 24.82 -1.23
C THR A 1 -8.33 24.37 -2.24
N ARG A 2 -8.02 24.42 -3.53
CA ARG A 2 -8.89 23.88 -4.59
C ARG A 2 -8.83 22.36 -4.54
N SER A 3 -9.96 21.69 -4.37
CA SER A 3 -10.03 20.23 -4.51
C SER A 3 -9.92 19.87 -6.00
N LEU A 4 -9.19 18.80 -6.30
CA LEU A 4 -9.04 18.25 -7.65
C LEU A 4 -9.77 16.92 -7.71
N SER A 5 -10.49 16.67 -8.80
CA SER A 5 -11.11 15.38 -9.09
C SER A 5 -10.22 14.60 -10.04
N PHE A 6 -10.13 13.29 -9.85
CA PHE A 6 -9.41 12.37 -10.74
C PHE A 6 -10.18 11.06 -10.90
N SER A 7 -9.85 10.32 -11.96
CA SER A 7 -10.31 8.96 -12.23
C SER A 7 -9.14 8.17 -12.80
N THR A 8 -9.01 6.90 -12.43
CA THR A 8 -7.99 6.00 -12.97
C THR A 8 -8.59 4.63 -13.22
N GLU A 9 -8.09 3.95 -14.23
CA GLU A 9 -8.45 2.57 -14.58
C GLU A 9 -7.19 1.85 -15.02
N PHE A 10 -6.96 0.66 -14.47
CA PHE A 10 -5.84 -0.19 -14.83
C PHE A 10 -6.24 -1.66 -14.68
N ALA A 11 -5.67 -2.51 -15.53
CA ALA A 11 -5.80 -3.96 -15.45
C ALA A 11 -4.47 -4.56 -14.99
N PHE A 12 -4.53 -5.53 -14.09
CA PHE A 12 -3.35 -6.20 -13.55
C PHE A 12 -3.64 -7.68 -13.28
N ALA A 13 -2.59 -8.47 -13.10
CA ALA A 13 -2.67 -9.84 -12.63
C ALA A 13 -1.58 -10.07 -11.58
N ILE A 14 -1.95 -10.61 -10.42
CA ILE A 14 -1.01 -11.05 -9.40
C ILE A 14 -0.92 -12.58 -9.50
N ILE A 15 0.22 -13.07 -9.95
CA ILE A 15 0.48 -14.51 -10.11
C ILE A 15 1.43 -14.92 -8.99
N PRO A 16 0.97 -15.66 -7.95
CA PRO A 16 1.84 -16.09 -6.87
C PRO A 16 2.83 -17.15 -7.36
N GLU A 17 4.06 -17.11 -6.85
CA GLU A 17 5.02 -18.20 -7.01
C GLU A 17 4.67 -19.36 -6.07
N ALA A 18 5.01 -20.60 -6.47
CA ALA A 18 4.67 -21.78 -5.68
C ALA A 18 5.27 -21.70 -4.26
N GLY A 19 4.40 -21.68 -3.24
CA GLY A 19 4.79 -21.59 -1.84
C GLY A 19 5.15 -20.19 -1.34
N SER A 20 5.01 -19.15 -2.17
CA SER A 20 5.25 -17.76 -1.78
C SER A 20 4.03 -16.89 -2.03
N ARG A 21 3.62 -16.15 -1.00
CA ARG A 21 2.65 -15.07 -1.13
C ARG A 21 3.38 -13.74 -1.06
N GLY A 22 3.22 -12.93 -2.10
CA GLY A 22 3.61 -11.53 -2.07
C GLY A 22 2.74 -10.74 -1.08
N GLN A 23 3.05 -9.46 -0.93
CA GLN A 23 2.29 -8.55 -0.07
C GLN A 23 1.15 -7.87 -0.84
N GLY A 24 1.23 -7.81 -2.17
CA GLY A 24 0.22 -7.20 -3.01
C GLY A 24 0.74 -5.98 -3.77
N MET A 25 -0.15 -5.04 -4.06
CA MET A 25 0.18 -3.78 -4.75
C MET A 25 -0.69 -2.63 -4.25
N ALA A 26 -0.26 -1.39 -4.49
CA ALA A 26 -1.06 -0.20 -4.19
C ALA A 26 -1.04 0.81 -5.33
N PHE A 27 -2.17 1.49 -5.54
CA PHE A 27 -2.21 2.78 -6.25
C PHE A 27 -1.97 3.90 -5.23
N VAL A 28 -1.06 4.82 -5.53
CA VAL A 28 -0.56 5.78 -4.53
C VAL A 28 -0.62 7.21 -5.06
N VAL A 29 -1.17 8.11 -4.24
CA VAL A 29 -1.02 9.56 -4.39
C VAL A 29 -0.15 10.05 -3.25
N SER A 30 1.00 10.63 -3.58
CA SER A 30 2.01 11.10 -2.62
C SER A 30 2.64 12.41 -3.10
N PRO A 31 3.04 13.32 -2.19
CA PRO A 31 3.80 14.52 -2.55
C PRO A 31 5.19 14.21 -3.12
N ASN A 32 5.74 13.02 -2.83
CA ASN A 32 7.06 12.59 -3.31
C ASN A 32 7.01 11.19 -3.92
N ARG A 33 7.81 10.97 -4.96
CA ARG A 33 8.01 9.67 -5.59
C ARG A 33 9.12 8.85 -4.93
N ASP A 34 9.99 9.49 -4.15
CA ASP A 34 11.00 8.81 -3.36
C ASP A 34 10.37 8.18 -2.11
N LEU A 35 10.28 6.86 -2.12
CA LEU A 35 9.79 6.01 -1.02
C LEU A 35 10.91 5.12 -0.45
N SER A 36 12.18 5.49 -0.66
CA SER A 36 13.34 4.71 -0.19
C SER A 36 13.41 4.57 1.34
N TYR A 37 12.67 5.39 2.08
CA TYR A 37 12.52 5.31 3.53
C TYR A 37 11.55 4.22 4.01
N ALA A 38 10.74 3.67 3.11
CA ALA A 38 9.71 2.70 3.46
C ALA A 38 10.32 1.35 3.85
N GLY A 39 9.63 0.66 4.76
CA GLY A 39 9.99 -0.69 5.17
C GLY A 39 9.66 -1.70 4.07
N PRO A 40 10.40 -2.82 3.99
CA PRO A 40 9.99 -3.92 3.13
C PRO A 40 8.71 -4.58 3.67
N THR A 41 8.13 -5.44 2.85
CA THR A 41 7.00 -6.32 3.18
C THR A 41 5.69 -5.61 3.57
N SER A 42 5.39 -5.53 4.87
CA SER A 42 4.07 -5.39 5.49
C SER A 42 3.40 -4.02 5.30
N TYR A 43 4.04 -3.13 4.55
CA TYR A 43 3.61 -1.75 4.31
C TYR A 43 3.55 -1.40 2.82
N LEU A 44 3.63 -2.41 1.94
CA LEU A 44 3.65 -2.27 0.48
C LEU A 44 4.73 -1.29 -0.05
N GLY A 45 5.79 -1.06 0.73
CA GLY A 45 6.83 -0.10 0.41
C GLY A 45 6.39 1.37 0.49
N LEU A 46 5.37 1.68 1.29
CA LEU A 46 4.82 3.04 1.44
C LEU A 46 5.28 3.75 2.71
N VAL A 47 5.36 3.01 3.82
CA VAL A 47 5.75 3.52 5.14
C VAL A 47 6.63 2.50 5.86
N ASN A 48 7.10 2.82 7.05
CA ASN A 48 7.78 1.86 7.92
C ASN A 48 7.10 1.85 9.30
N VAL A 49 7.56 0.97 10.20
CA VAL A 49 6.98 0.81 11.54
C VAL A 49 6.95 2.11 12.37
N THR A 50 7.89 3.03 12.14
CA THR A 50 7.97 4.29 12.89
C THR A 50 7.19 5.43 12.26
N THR A 51 6.84 5.33 10.97
CA THR A 51 6.04 6.33 10.25
C THR A 51 4.62 5.86 9.96
N ASN A 52 4.27 4.62 10.30
CA ASN A 52 2.93 4.09 10.12
C ASN A 52 1.91 4.96 10.87
N ASN A 53 0.77 5.25 10.23
CA ASN A 53 -0.31 6.08 10.78
C ASN A 53 0.08 7.54 11.11
N HIS A 54 1.18 8.05 10.54
CA HIS A 54 1.56 9.46 10.66
C HIS A 54 0.90 10.30 9.56
N THR A 55 0.19 11.36 9.95
CA THR A 55 -0.50 12.27 9.02
C THR A 55 0.46 13.07 8.14
N GLU A 56 1.71 13.20 8.59
CA GLU A 56 2.83 13.90 7.95
C GLU A 56 3.32 13.19 6.68
N ASN A 57 2.99 11.91 6.49
CA ASN A 57 3.34 11.19 5.27
C ASN A 57 2.61 11.76 4.05
N HIS A 58 1.39 12.30 4.26
CA HIS A 58 0.53 12.83 3.20
C HIS A 58 0.32 11.83 2.03
N ILE A 59 0.20 10.55 2.36
CA ILE A 59 -0.06 9.48 1.40
C ILE A 59 -1.55 9.14 1.42
N LEU A 60 -2.12 9.01 0.22
CA LEU A 60 -3.36 8.26 -0.02
C LEU A 60 -2.98 7.01 -0.81
N ALA A 61 -3.39 5.84 -0.32
CA ALA A 61 -3.21 4.58 -1.02
C ALA A 61 -4.56 3.93 -1.28
N ILE A 62 -4.64 3.13 -2.33
CA ILE A 62 -5.66 2.11 -2.49
C ILE A 62 -4.89 0.80 -2.62
N GLU A 63 -4.96 -0.02 -1.59
CA GLU A 63 -4.20 -1.26 -1.49
C GLU A 63 -5.01 -2.47 -1.98
N LEU A 64 -4.30 -3.39 -2.62
CA LEU A 64 -4.75 -4.71 -3.03
C LEU A 64 -3.83 -5.70 -2.31
N ASP A 65 -4.12 -5.92 -1.02
CA ASP A 65 -3.32 -6.75 -0.14
C ASP A 65 -3.66 -8.24 -0.36
N THR A 66 -2.62 -9.06 -0.45
CA THR A 66 -2.75 -10.50 -0.72
C THR A 66 -2.35 -11.38 0.45
N ASN A 67 -1.87 -10.79 1.55
CA ASN A 67 -1.42 -11.56 2.70
C ASN A 67 -1.53 -10.76 4.00
N ARG A 68 -2.06 -11.42 5.03
CA ARG A 68 -2.20 -10.80 6.34
C ARG A 68 -0.86 -10.31 6.90
N SER A 69 -0.81 -9.03 7.22
CA SER A 69 0.35 -8.38 7.84
C SER A 69 0.13 -8.10 9.35
N PRO A 70 0.73 -8.88 10.28
CA PRO A 70 0.54 -8.67 11.72
C PRO A 70 0.99 -7.27 12.19
N ASP A 71 2.05 -6.74 11.57
CA ASP A 71 2.66 -5.45 11.91
C ASP A 71 1.86 -4.23 11.39
N ALA A 72 0.83 -4.47 10.58
CA ALA A 72 -0.03 -3.45 9.98
C ALA A 72 -1.44 -3.42 10.57
N ALA A 73 -1.70 -4.18 11.64
CA ALA A 73 -3.04 -4.35 12.24
C ALA A 73 -4.09 -4.90 11.25
N ASP A 74 -3.64 -5.75 10.33
CA ASP A 74 -4.45 -6.28 9.27
C ASP A 74 -5.61 -7.19 9.77
N ILE A 75 -6.80 -6.91 9.24
CA ILE A 75 -8.08 -7.51 9.63
C ILE A 75 -8.41 -8.79 8.86
N SER A 76 -7.77 -9.05 7.71
CA SER A 76 -8.10 -10.17 6.82
C SER A 76 -6.86 -10.78 6.14
N ASP A 77 -7.04 -11.88 5.40
CA ASP A 77 -5.95 -12.49 4.61
C ASP A 77 -5.69 -11.73 3.31
N ASN A 78 -6.74 -11.44 2.54
CA ASN A 78 -6.67 -10.61 1.35
C ASN A 78 -7.82 -9.60 1.33
N HIS A 79 -7.54 -8.35 0.96
CA HIS A 79 -8.54 -7.29 0.96
C HIS A 79 -8.19 -6.13 0.03
N VAL A 80 -9.16 -5.22 -0.09
CA VAL A 80 -8.97 -3.89 -0.68
C VAL A 80 -9.08 -2.87 0.45
N GLY A 81 -8.10 -1.98 0.56
CA GLY A 81 -8.02 -0.96 1.60
C GLY A 81 -7.84 0.46 1.03
N ILE A 82 -8.05 1.46 1.88
CA ILE A 82 -7.83 2.89 1.61
C ILE A 82 -6.99 3.47 2.76
#